data_AF-I1CQV9-F1
#
_entry.id   AF-I1CQV9-F1
#
_cell.length_a   1.000
_cell.length_b   1.000
_cell.length_c   1.000
_cell.angle_alpha   90.00
_cell.angle_beta   90.00
_cell.angle_gamma   90.00
#
_symmetry.space_group_name_H-M   'P 1'
#
loop_
_entity.id
_entity.type
_entity.pdbx_description
1 polymer ?
#
loop_
_entity_poly.entity_id
_entity_poly.type
_entity_poly.pdbx_seq_one_letter_code
_entity_poly.pdbx_strand_id
1 'polypeptide(L)'
;MFNSFVRSPVLICTSRLHTTRILFNTAVNARIASSAPKGTTLKGIQFLKDGKDPVALDDSEYPDWLWDLLDEKKLKQKSTKPSNRQYHRKQNREAIKASNFMKDKKN
;
A
#
# COMPACT_ATOMS: atom_id res chain seq x y z
N MET A 1 37.80 18.36 45.01
CA MET A 1 37.69 19.82 44.76
C MET A 1 36.44 20.05 43.94
N PHE A 2 35.52 20.82 44.51
CA PHE A 2 34.30 21.33 43.90
C PHE A 2 34.61 22.17 42.65
N ASN A 3 33.77 22.06 41.61
CA ASN A 3 32.91 23.20 41.25
C ASN A 3 31.87 22.81 40.18
N SER A 4 30.64 22.71 40.65
CA SER A 4 29.43 23.22 40.00
C SER A 4 29.64 24.58 39.32
N PHE A 5 28.99 24.85 38.17
CA PHE A 5 27.94 25.89 38.00
C PHE A 5 27.55 26.11 36.51
N VAL A 6 26.33 25.70 36.14
CA VAL A 6 25.26 26.44 35.43
C VAL A 6 25.64 27.53 34.41
N ARG A 7 25.14 27.43 33.14
CA ARG A 7 23.97 28.17 32.59
C ARG A 7 23.77 27.95 31.08
N SER A 8 22.54 27.59 30.70
CA SER A 8 21.99 27.71 29.34
C SER A 8 21.80 29.19 28.94
N PRO A 9 21.68 29.52 27.64
CA PRO A 9 20.34 29.67 27.06
C PRO A 9 20.19 29.13 25.62
N VAL A 10 19.00 28.62 25.37
CA VAL A 10 18.51 28.11 24.09
C VAL A 10 18.12 29.30 23.20
N LEU A 11 18.61 29.36 21.96
CA LEU A 11 18.04 30.23 20.92
C LEU A 11 17.11 29.41 20.02
N ILE A 12 15.83 29.69 20.19
CA ILE A 12 14.70 29.13 19.46
C ILE A 12 14.55 29.93 18.16
N CYS A 13 14.78 29.30 17.01
CA CYS A 13 14.40 29.86 15.71
C CYS A 13 13.40 28.91 15.06
N THR A 14 12.11 29.23 15.17
CA THR A 14 11.00 28.46 14.62
C THR A 14 10.70 28.91 13.19
N SER A 15 11.30 28.25 12.19
CA SER A 15 10.78 28.34 10.83
C SER A 15 9.58 27.39 10.69
N ARG A 16 8.41 28.00 10.56
CA ARG A 16 7.10 27.36 10.53
C ARG A 16 6.90 26.58 9.24
N LEU A 17 7.12 25.27 9.28
CA LEU A 17 6.65 24.35 8.23
C LEU A 17 5.13 24.44 8.17
N HIS A 18 4.57 24.98 7.07
CA HIS A 18 3.14 24.89 6.79
C HIS A 18 2.86 23.46 6.29
N THR A 19 2.76 22.53 7.24
CA THR A 19 2.32 21.18 6.96
C THR A 19 0.82 21.25 6.68
N THR A 20 0.40 20.93 5.46
CA THR A 20 -1.00 20.59 5.21
C THR A 20 -1.33 19.42 6.13
N ARG A 21 -2.24 19.66 7.08
CA ARG A 21 -2.80 18.60 7.91
C ARG A 21 -3.60 17.69 6.99
N ILE A 22 -3.02 16.57 6.58
CA ILE A 22 -3.80 15.45 6.04
C ILE A 22 -4.63 14.94 7.22
N LEU A 23 -5.94 15.18 7.16
CA LEU A 23 -6.91 14.57 8.05
C LEU A 23 -7.07 13.12 7.59
N PHE A 24 -6.17 12.24 8.05
CA PHE A 24 -6.42 10.81 7.98
C PHE A 24 -7.55 10.50 8.96
N ASN A 25 -8.78 10.40 8.44
CA ASN A 25 -9.90 9.91 9.20
C ASN A 25 -9.62 8.44 9.54
N THR A 26 -9.23 8.17 10.79
CA THR A 26 -9.00 6.82 11.30
C THR A 26 -10.32 6.28 11.82
N ALA A 27 -11.26 6.03 10.90
CA ALA A 27 -12.42 5.22 11.19
C ALA A 27 -11.95 3.75 11.32
N VAL A 28 -11.67 3.34 12.55
CA VAL A 28 -11.35 1.97 12.91
C VAL A 28 -12.54 1.07 12.56
N ASN A 29 -12.34 0.15 11.61
CA ASN A 29 -13.29 -0.87 11.15
C ASN A 29 -14.49 -0.41 10.31
N ALA A 30 -14.41 0.72 9.61
CA ALA A 30 -15.31 0.96 8.48
C ALA A 30 -14.73 0.28 7.24
N ARG A 31 -15.50 -0.61 6.58
CA ARG A 31 -15.14 -1.16 5.27
C ARG A 31 -14.88 0.02 4.32
N ILE A 32 -13.80 -0.06 3.54
CA ILE A 32 -13.49 0.97 2.54
C ILE A 32 -14.68 1.01 1.57
N ALA A 33 -15.36 2.16 1.48
CA ALA A 33 -16.52 2.31 0.61
C ALA A 33 -16.12 2.03 -0.84
N SER A 34 -16.95 1.26 -1.54
CA SER A 34 -16.71 0.99 -2.95
C SER A 34 -16.84 2.26 -3.79
N SER A 35 -16.11 2.32 -4.89
CA SER A 35 -16.15 3.46 -5.81
C SER A 35 -17.41 3.47 -6.68
N ALA A 36 -18.06 2.31 -6.85
CA ALA A 36 -19.25 2.13 -7.68
C ALA A 36 -20.44 1.81 -6.78
N PRO A 37 -21.40 2.73 -6.59
CA PRO A 37 -22.57 2.45 -5.77
C PRO A 37 -23.46 1.39 -6.42
N LYS A 38 -24.29 0.74 -5.59
CA LYS A 38 -25.31 -0.22 -6.02
C LYS A 38 -26.12 0.34 -7.20
N GLY A 39 -26.33 -0.47 -8.23
CA GLY A 39 -27.10 -0.10 -9.41
C GLY A 39 -26.30 0.56 -10.53
N THR A 40 -24.99 0.76 -10.34
CA THR A 40 -24.13 1.32 -11.40
C THR A 40 -23.94 0.31 -12.53
N THR A 41 -24.32 0.66 -13.77
CA THR A 41 -24.04 -0.15 -14.95
C THR A 41 -22.55 -0.10 -15.30
N LEU A 42 -21.88 -1.25 -15.28
CA LEU A 42 -20.45 -1.37 -15.55
C LEU A 42 -20.21 -1.51 -17.07
N LYS A 43 -20.06 -0.37 -17.73
CA LYS A 43 -19.90 -0.29 -19.19
C LYS A 43 -18.58 -0.94 -19.64
N GLY A 44 -18.65 -1.73 -20.71
CA GLY A 44 -17.45 -2.26 -21.39
C GLY A 44 -16.83 -3.50 -20.74
N ILE A 45 -17.49 -4.10 -19.74
CA ILE A 45 -17.12 -5.42 -19.21
C ILE A 45 -17.69 -6.54 -20.10
N GLN A 46 -18.89 -6.32 -20.65
CA GLN A 46 -19.56 -7.29 -21.50
C GLN A 46 -18.94 -7.32 -22.90
N PHE A 47 -18.54 -8.51 -23.35
CA PHE A 47 -17.91 -8.70 -24.66
C PHE A 47 -18.79 -9.48 -25.67
N LEU A 48 -19.87 -10.13 -25.23
CA LEU A 48 -20.83 -10.79 -26.14
C LEU A 48 -21.80 -9.76 -26.72
N LYS A 49 -22.17 -9.95 -27.99
CA LYS A 49 -23.02 -9.06 -28.76
C LYS A 49 -24.44 -8.92 -28.20
N ASP A 50 -25.01 -10.02 -27.72
CA ASP A 50 -26.39 -10.07 -27.20
C ASP A 50 -26.45 -9.99 -25.66
N GLY A 51 -25.33 -9.65 -25.03
CA GLY A 51 -25.22 -9.57 -23.57
C GLY A 51 -25.56 -8.17 -23.05
N LYS A 52 -26.12 -8.12 -21.84
CA LYS A 52 -26.30 -6.87 -21.09
C LYS A 52 -25.08 -6.61 -20.22
N ASP A 53 -24.71 -5.34 -20.08
CA ASP A 53 -23.66 -4.94 -19.14
C ASP A 53 -24.09 -5.30 -17.70
N PRO A 54 -23.18 -5.88 -16.89
CA PRO A 54 -23.49 -6.21 -15.52
C PRO A 54 -23.71 -4.93 -14.69
N VAL A 55 -24.63 -5.03 -13.74
CA VAL A 55 -24.94 -3.94 -12.80
C VAL A 55 -24.27 -4.24 -11.46
N ALA A 56 -23.65 -3.22 -10.85
CA ALA A 56 -23.03 -3.34 -9.54
C ALA A 56 -24.08 -3.69 -8.47
N LEU A 57 -23.77 -4.71 -7.66
CA LEU A 57 -24.55 -5.15 -6.50
C LEU A 57 -24.19 -4.30 -5.26
N ASP A 58 -24.83 -4.59 -4.13
CA ASP A 58 -24.44 -3.97 -2.86
C ASP A 58 -23.07 -4.50 -2.37
N ASP A 59 -22.33 -3.68 -1.63
CA ASP A 59 -20.99 -4.02 -1.11
C ASP A 59 -21.01 -5.27 -0.22
N SER A 60 -22.16 -5.56 0.41
CA SER A 60 -22.39 -6.70 1.30
C SER A 60 -22.61 -8.03 0.56
N GLU A 61 -23.04 -7.96 -0.70
CA GLU A 61 -23.30 -9.14 -1.53
C GLU A 61 -22.00 -9.71 -2.13
N TYR A 62 -20.94 -8.90 -2.16
CA TYR A 62 -19.62 -9.34 -2.59
C TYR A 62 -18.89 -10.07 -1.46
N PRO A 63 -18.16 -11.16 -1.76
CA PRO A 63 -17.37 -11.87 -0.76
C PRO A 63 -16.31 -10.99 -0.09
N ASP A 64 -16.02 -11.24 1.20
CA ASP A 64 -15.07 -10.45 1.99
C ASP A 64 -13.64 -10.42 1.41
N TRP A 65 -13.23 -11.44 0.65
CA TRP A 65 -11.89 -11.51 0.06
C TRP A 65 -11.60 -10.37 -0.93
N LEU A 66 -12.63 -9.79 -1.53
CA LEU A 66 -12.50 -8.70 -2.50
C LEU A 66 -11.84 -7.47 -1.86
N TRP A 67 -12.27 -7.15 -0.63
CA TRP A 67 -11.84 -5.98 0.11
C TRP A 67 -10.43 -6.15 0.71
N ASP A 68 -10.04 -7.40 0.98
CA ASP A 68 -8.71 -7.76 1.46
C ASP A 68 -7.61 -7.65 0.39
N LEU A 69 -7.99 -7.52 -0.88
CA LEU A 69 -7.06 -7.53 -2.00
C LEU A 69 -6.18 -6.27 -2.07
N LEU A 70 -6.68 -5.13 -1.61
CA LEU A 70 -5.96 -3.85 -1.65
C LEU A 70 -5.15 -3.57 -0.38
N ASP A 71 -5.24 -4.43 0.63
CA ASP A 71 -4.47 -4.26 1.87
C ASP A 71 -2.99 -4.63 1.65
N GLU A 72 -2.19 -3.61 1.34
CA GLU A 72 -0.75 -3.76 1.13
C GLU A 72 -0.04 -4.40 2.33
N LYS A 73 -0.50 -4.16 3.57
CA LYS A 73 0.15 -4.70 4.76
C LYS A 73 -0.02 -6.22 4.79
N LYS A 74 -1.24 -6.71 4.56
CA LYS A 74 -1.54 -8.14 4.46
C LYS A 74 -0.78 -8.79 3.30
N LEU A 75 -0.71 -8.14 2.15
CA LEU A 75 0.02 -8.65 0.98
C LEU A 75 1.53 -8.74 1.22
N LYS A 76 2.15 -7.71 1.81
CA LYS A 76 3.58 -7.70 2.16
C LYS A 76 3.90 -8.80 3.16
N GLN A 77 3.10 -8.93 4.23
CA GLN A 77 3.27 -10.00 5.22
C GLN A 77 3.18 -11.41 4.62
N LYS A 78 2.28 -11.64 3.65
CA LYS A 78 2.15 -12.93 2.95
C LYS A 78 3.37 -13.21 2.06
N SER A 79 3.88 -12.19 1.36
CA SER A 79 4.98 -12.35 0.38
C SER A 79 6.38 -12.44 0.99
N THR A 80 6.59 -11.97 2.22
CA THR A 80 7.90 -12.05 2.91
C THR A 80 8.18 -13.44 3.51
N LYS A 81 7.15 -14.27 3.71
CA LYS A 81 7.33 -15.60 4.32
C LYS A 81 7.99 -16.58 3.35
N PRO A 82 8.98 -17.39 3.77
CA PRO A 82 9.64 -18.39 2.92
C PRO A 82 8.68 -19.44 2.34
N SER A 83 7.58 -19.74 3.03
CA SER A 83 6.53 -20.65 2.51
C SER A 83 5.85 -20.13 1.23
N ASN A 84 5.88 -18.82 0.97
CA ASN A 84 5.17 -18.22 -0.15
C ASN A 84 6.01 -18.23 -1.44
N ARG A 85 5.41 -18.66 -2.56
CA ARG A 85 6.05 -18.67 -3.89
C ARG A 85 6.60 -17.30 -4.32
N GLN A 86 5.98 -16.20 -3.92
CA GLN A 86 6.39 -14.84 -4.26
C GLN A 86 7.73 -14.45 -3.60
N TYR A 87 8.02 -15.00 -2.41
CA TYR A 87 9.30 -14.81 -1.72
C TYR A 87 10.46 -15.27 -2.60
N HIS A 88 10.41 -16.52 -3.05
CA HIS A 88 11.45 -17.11 -3.90
C HIS A 88 11.55 -16.41 -5.26
N ARG A 89 10.43 -15.99 -5.86
CA ARG A 89 10.44 -15.21 -7.11
C ARG A 89 11.23 -13.90 -6.95
N LYS A 90 11.07 -13.21 -5.82
CA LYS A 90 11.78 -11.96 -5.53
C LYS A 90 13.28 -12.23 -5.38
N GLN A 91 13.65 -13.21 -4.56
CA GLN A 91 15.06 -13.58 -4.34
C GLN A 91 15.75 -14.02 -5.63
N ASN A 92 15.10 -14.84 -6.45
CA ASN A 92 15.66 -15.27 -7.74
C ASN A 92 15.89 -14.09 -8.69
N ARG A 93 14.94 -13.14 -8.75
CA ARG A 93 15.09 -11.93 -9.57
C ARG A 93 16.27 -11.07 -9.09
N GLU A 94 16.45 -10.93 -7.78
CA GLU A 94 17.56 -10.18 -7.18
C GLU A 94 18.91 -10.87 -7.45
N ALA A 95 19.00 -12.19 -7.29
CA ALA A 95 20.19 -12.97 -7.59
C ALA A 95 20.59 -12.89 -9.07
N ILE A 96 19.63 -13.02 -9.98
CA ILE A 96 19.87 -12.88 -11.42
C ILE A 96 20.38 -11.48 -11.73
N LYS A 97 19.72 -10.43 -11.21
CA LYS A 97 20.16 -9.04 -11.40
C LYS A 97 21.58 -8.79 -10.89
N ALA A 98 21.91 -9.28 -9.69
CA ALA A 98 23.25 -9.16 -9.12
C ALA A 98 24.30 -9.90 -9.97
N SER A 99 23.97 -11.10 -10.46
CA SER A 99 24.86 -11.87 -11.32
C SER A 99 25.10 -11.19 -12.67
N ASN A 100 24.07 -10.59 -13.26
CA ASN A 100 24.18 -9.84 -14.51
C ASN A 100 25.03 -8.58 -14.31
N PHE A 101 24.78 -7.82 -13.24
CA PHE A 101 25.57 -6.64 -12.90
C PHE A 101 27.07 -6.93 -12.76
N MET A 102 27.43 -8.02 -12.07
CA MET A 102 28.84 -8.41 -11.90
C MET A 102 29.49 -8.90 -13.21
N LYS A 103 28.72 -9.50 -14.12
CA LYS A 103 29.21 -9.90 -15.44
C LYS A 103 29.47 -8.69 -16.33
N ASP A 104 28.56 -7.71 -16.32
CA ASP A 104 28.65 -6.52 -17.17
C ASP A 104 29.87 -5.65 -16.83
N LYS A 105 30.29 -5.59 -15.56
CA LYS A 105 31.47 -4.81 -15.13
C LYS A 105 32.82 -5.48 -15.48
N LYS A 106 32.83 -6.78 -15.78
CA LYS A 106 34.07 -7.54 -16.01
C LYS A 106 34.57 -7.43 -17.45
N ASN A 107 33.72 -7.00 -18.38
CA ASN A 107 34.06 -6.71 -19.78
C ASN A 107 34.36 -5.22 -19.95
#